data_AF-L1MPR0-F1
#
_entry.id   AF-L1MPR0-F1
#
_cell.length_a   1.000
_cell.length_b   1.000
_cell.length_c   1.000
_cell.angle_alpha   90.00
_cell.angle_beta   90.00
_cell.angle_gamma   90.00
#
_symmetry.space_group_name_H-M   'P 1'
#
loop_
_entity.id
_entity.type
_entity.pdbx_description
1 polymer ?
#
loop_
_entity_poly.entity_id
_entity_poly.type
_entity_poly.pdbx_seq_one_letter_code
_entity_poly.pdbx_strand_id
1 'polypeptide(L)'
;MKLTPCILSAPSSQDDAQLFPEMETIASQQSDTSSLPSQRKKAEINSISQLLRTSSASPESLLAIPTAAEAPATAPVTAGSSALAASPRSGSALTAAPQEAVQRARTAFLERYNPQVCRHMALDADRCFRGCAPALEVVKRRYGTQTAVTWVTIQLSETARLWGSSDKISGEMLEAVAESFVGEYSKLNLAEIGLYLSRLRAGVYGKVAYGKLTPDHLVSHLPTFLAQRSREIDVFHREQERIDRQREHELWASRAVSHEEAKRLYAEALALCDNNPDRAIEYLKRVANPL
;
A
#
# COMPACT_ATOMS: atom_id res chain seq x y z
N MET A 1 -38.31 -28.35 0.17
CA MET A 1 -38.93 -27.01 0.05
C MET A 1 -37.78 -26.04 -0.26
N LYS A 2 -37.48 -25.78 -1.54
CA LYS A 2 -37.86 -24.59 -2.33
C LYS A 2 -37.43 -23.24 -1.69
N LEU A 3 -36.38 -22.64 -2.28
CA LEU A 3 -36.13 -21.22 -2.67
C LEU A 3 -36.83 -20.13 -1.82
N THR A 4 -36.23 -19.00 -1.41
CA THR A 4 -35.36 -18.04 -2.13
C THR A 4 -34.93 -16.94 -1.11
N PRO A 5 -33.85 -16.16 -1.35
CA PRO A 5 -33.33 -15.15 -0.43
C PRO A 5 -33.94 -13.76 -0.65
N CYS A 6 -34.16 -12.99 0.42
CA CYS A 6 -34.65 -11.62 0.33
C CYS A 6 -33.51 -10.65 -0.03
N ILE A 7 -33.67 -10.02 -1.19
CA ILE A 7 -33.01 -8.81 -1.66
C ILE A 7 -33.63 -7.60 -0.95
N LEU A 8 -32.82 -6.59 -0.62
CA LEU A 8 -33.12 -5.14 -0.46
C LEU A 8 -31.93 -4.54 0.33
N SER A 9 -31.30 -3.42 0.03
CA SER A 9 -31.17 -2.52 -1.11
C SER A 9 -29.98 -1.62 -0.76
N ALA A 10 -29.16 -1.28 -1.74
CA ALA A 10 -28.07 -0.31 -1.57
C ALA A 10 -28.63 1.12 -1.35
N PRO A 11 -27.91 1.99 -0.64
CA PRO A 11 -27.93 3.42 -0.94
C PRO A 11 -26.87 3.74 -2.00
N SER A 12 -27.33 4.40 -3.05
CA SER A 12 -26.54 5.00 -4.12
C SER A 12 -26.00 6.37 -3.67
N SER A 13 -24.71 6.58 -3.92
CA SER A 13 -24.06 7.80 -4.43
C SER A 13 -24.39 9.18 -3.84
N GLN A 14 -23.28 9.87 -3.53
CA GLN A 14 -22.99 11.31 -3.60
C GLN A 14 -23.00 12.15 -2.31
N ASP A 15 -21.89 12.88 -2.22
CA ASP A 15 -21.56 14.00 -1.34
C ASP A 15 -21.42 13.68 0.16
N ASP A 16 -20.17 13.48 0.59
CA ASP A 16 -19.50 14.62 1.23
C ASP A 16 -17.98 14.45 1.21
N ALA A 17 -17.36 15.42 0.55
CA ALA A 17 -15.96 15.72 0.66
C ALA A 17 -15.69 16.38 2.03
N GLN A 18 -14.43 16.26 2.46
CA GLN A 18 -13.84 16.92 3.62
C GLN A 18 -14.16 16.25 4.96
N LEU A 19 -13.11 15.69 5.59
CA LEU A 19 -12.72 15.90 6.99
C LEU A 19 -11.75 14.79 7.41
N PHE A 20 -10.45 15.04 7.27
CA PHE A 20 -9.43 14.34 8.04
C PHE A 20 -8.70 15.39 8.88
N PRO A 21 -8.69 15.28 10.22
CA PRO A 21 -8.09 16.29 11.07
C PRO A 21 -6.56 16.27 10.99
N GLU A 22 -6.02 17.46 11.21
CA GLU A 22 -4.63 17.87 11.13
C GLU A 22 -3.70 16.96 11.94
N MET A 23 -2.56 16.62 11.34
CA MET A 23 -1.47 15.96 12.03
C MET A 23 -0.51 17.07 12.51
N GLU A 24 -0.54 17.35 13.81
CA GLU A 24 0.33 18.33 14.46
C GLU A 24 1.82 18.04 14.18
N THR A 25 2.50 19.06 13.66
CA THR A 25 3.95 19.14 13.54
C THR A 25 4.58 19.36 14.91
N ILE A 26 5.18 18.32 15.49
CA ILE A 26 6.16 18.49 16.57
C ILE A 26 7.54 18.61 15.93
N ALA A 27 7.94 19.86 15.68
CA ALA A 27 9.32 20.25 15.44
C ALA A 27 9.85 21.00 16.66
N SER A 28 11.16 20.88 16.89
CA SER A 28 11.99 21.62 17.86
C SER A 28 12.06 21.06 19.28
N GLN A 29 13.13 20.30 19.52
CA GLN A 29 14.15 20.65 20.53
C GLN A 29 15.38 19.75 20.32
N GLN A 30 16.41 20.28 19.66
CA GLN A 30 17.78 19.74 19.72
C GLN A 30 18.64 20.79 20.41
N SER A 31 19.14 20.43 21.59
CA SER A 31 20.15 21.19 22.33
C SER A 31 21.53 20.84 21.80
N ASP A 32 22.31 21.87 21.57
CA ASP A 32 23.69 21.86 21.13
C ASP A 32 24.63 21.09 22.07
N THR A 33 25.48 20.23 21.50
CA THR A 33 26.89 20.14 21.91
C THR A 33 27.76 19.76 20.72
N SER A 34 28.79 20.56 20.50
CA SER A 34 29.77 20.57 19.41
C SER A 34 30.72 19.37 19.37
N SER A 35 31.11 18.93 18.16
CA SER A 35 32.50 18.59 17.80
C SER A 35 32.67 18.35 16.28
N LEU A 36 33.61 19.11 15.72
CA LEU A 36 34.17 19.28 14.36
C LEU A 36 34.41 18.02 13.44
N PRO A 37 34.74 18.22 12.13
CA PRO A 37 34.13 17.52 11.01
C PRO A 37 35.02 16.43 10.39
N SER A 38 34.37 15.42 9.78
CA SER A 38 35.03 14.51 8.85
C SER A 38 34.41 14.66 7.46
N GLN A 39 35.13 15.38 6.59
CA GLN A 39 34.90 15.34 5.15
C GLN A 39 35.13 13.91 4.66
N ARG A 40 34.07 13.16 4.34
CA ARG A 40 34.15 12.03 3.40
C ARG A 40 32.81 11.75 2.75
N LYS A 41 32.77 12.04 1.44
CA LYS A 41 31.84 11.54 0.41
C LYS A 41 30.36 11.88 0.59
N LYS A 42 30.00 13.09 0.17
CA LYS A 42 28.69 13.39 -0.42
C LYS A 42 28.69 12.88 -1.86
N ALA A 43 28.61 11.57 -2.05
CA ALA A 43 28.48 10.95 -3.36
C ALA A 43 27.04 10.47 -3.54
N GLU A 44 26.37 11.07 -4.52
CA GLU A 44 25.17 10.59 -5.22
C GLU A 44 23.95 10.25 -4.35
N ILE A 45 23.26 11.30 -3.90
CA ILE A 45 21.81 11.21 -3.73
C ILE A 45 21.24 11.27 -5.14
N ASN A 46 20.97 10.11 -5.75
CA ASN A 46 20.06 10.06 -6.89
C ASN A 46 18.72 10.58 -6.38
N SER A 47 18.40 11.83 -6.73
CA SER A 47 17.10 12.41 -6.43
C SER A 47 16.04 11.46 -6.98
N ILE A 48 14.96 11.22 -6.27
CA ILE A 48 13.82 10.40 -6.73
C ILE A 48 13.36 10.84 -8.14
N SER A 49 13.56 12.13 -8.45
CA SER A 49 13.33 12.72 -9.78
C SER A 49 14.28 12.24 -10.89
N GLN A 50 15.50 11.82 -10.58
CA GLN A 50 16.48 11.26 -11.54
C GLN A 50 16.16 9.81 -11.88
N LEU A 51 15.81 8.98 -10.89
CA LEU A 51 15.36 7.59 -11.10
C LEU A 51 14.08 7.51 -11.96
N LEU A 52 13.18 8.48 -11.79
CA LEU A 52 11.97 8.57 -12.60
C LEU A 52 12.21 9.08 -14.04
N ARG A 53 13.32 9.78 -14.31
CA ARG A 53 13.64 10.34 -15.64
C ARG A 53 14.27 9.30 -16.57
N THR A 54 15.02 8.34 -16.05
CA THR A 54 15.61 7.24 -16.85
C THR A 54 14.56 6.20 -17.26
N SER A 55 13.44 6.10 -16.52
CA SER A 55 12.32 5.19 -16.81
C SER A 55 11.41 5.63 -17.96
N SER A 56 11.63 6.80 -18.58
CA SER A 56 10.83 7.28 -19.72
C SER A 56 11.29 6.74 -21.08
N ALA A 57 12.35 5.93 -21.14
CA ALA A 57 12.78 5.28 -22.37
C ALA A 57 11.93 4.01 -22.64
N SER A 58 11.15 4.06 -23.72
CA SER A 58 10.30 2.96 -24.20
C SER A 58 11.13 1.71 -24.59
N PRO A 59 10.73 0.47 -24.25
CA PRO A 59 11.52 -0.73 -24.47
C PRO A 59 11.22 -1.43 -25.81
N GLU A 60 11.22 -0.71 -26.94
CA GLU A 60 10.98 -1.31 -28.27
C GLU A 60 12.24 -1.47 -29.13
N SER A 61 13.45 -1.34 -28.58
CA SER A 61 14.69 -1.36 -29.39
C SER A 61 15.55 -2.63 -29.31
N LEU A 62 15.17 -3.68 -28.57
CA LEU A 62 16.07 -4.82 -28.30
C LEU A 62 15.72 -6.14 -28.99
N LEU A 63 15.01 -6.12 -30.11
CA LEU A 63 14.90 -7.28 -31.00
C LEU A 63 15.44 -6.96 -32.40
N ALA A 64 16.76 -6.78 -32.48
CA ALA A 64 17.49 -6.92 -33.74
C ALA A 64 18.80 -7.69 -33.48
N ILE A 65 18.77 -8.96 -33.85
CA ILE A 65 19.92 -9.88 -33.86
C ILE A 65 20.88 -9.44 -34.98
N PRO A 66 22.20 -9.31 -34.78
CA PRO A 66 23.13 -9.17 -35.90
C PRO A 66 23.61 -10.55 -36.36
N THR A 67 23.32 -10.91 -37.61
CA THR A 67 24.00 -12.00 -38.31
C THR A 67 25.14 -11.41 -39.13
N ALA A 68 26.35 -11.93 -38.90
CA ALA A 68 27.58 -11.57 -39.59
C ALA A 68 27.63 -12.13 -41.03
N ALA A 69 28.21 -11.36 -41.95
CA ALA A 69 28.84 -11.87 -43.18
C ALA A 69 29.83 -10.83 -43.75
N GLU A 70 30.99 -11.31 -44.20
CA GLU A 70 32.17 -10.61 -44.72
C GLU A 70 32.00 -9.96 -46.12
N ALA A 71 32.58 -8.75 -46.29
CA ALA A 71 33.44 -8.20 -47.38
C ALA A 71 33.13 -8.41 -48.91
N PRO A 72 33.73 -7.62 -49.87
CA PRO A 72 34.36 -6.28 -49.82
C PRO A 72 34.03 -5.29 -51.00
N ALA A 73 34.46 -4.04 -50.83
CA ALA A 73 35.01 -3.05 -51.80
C ALA A 73 34.20 -2.51 -53.01
N THR A 74 34.00 -1.18 -53.07
CA THR A 74 34.62 -0.21 -54.03
C THR A 74 33.86 1.14 -54.08
N ALA A 75 34.61 2.24 -54.10
CA ALA A 75 34.17 3.61 -54.46
C ALA A 75 34.29 3.79 -56.01
N PRO A 76 33.89 4.90 -56.69
CA PRO A 76 33.84 6.29 -56.19
C PRO A 76 32.82 7.30 -56.83
N VAL A 77 32.82 8.54 -56.30
CA VAL A 77 32.37 9.89 -56.78
C VAL A 77 31.09 10.08 -57.62
N THR A 78 30.24 11.08 -57.28
CA THR A 78 29.95 12.32 -58.06
C THR A 78 29.04 13.28 -57.25
N ALA A 79 29.29 14.58 -57.35
CA ALA A 79 28.61 15.69 -56.69
C ALA A 79 27.27 16.11 -57.35
N GLY A 80 26.39 16.77 -56.58
CA GLY A 80 25.21 17.48 -57.11
C GLY A 80 24.34 18.12 -56.02
N SER A 81 24.25 19.46 -56.04
CA SER A 81 23.61 20.36 -55.07
C SER A 81 22.08 20.27 -54.97
N SER A 82 21.52 20.48 -53.76
CA SER A 82 20.48 21.50 -53.51
C SER A 82 20.13 21.60 -52.02
N ALA A 83 20.12 22.85 -51.55
CA ALA A 83 19.59 23.29 -50.27
C ALA A 83 18.06 23.45 -50.32
N LEU A 84 17.46 23.79 -49.16
CA LEU A 84 16.04 24.07 -48.85
C LEU A 84 15.31 22.83 -48.29
N ALA A 85 14.65 22.82 -47.13
CA ALA A 85 14.41 23.84 -46.11
C ALA A 85 14.20 23.13 -44.77
N ALA A 86 14.69 23.74 -43.68
CA ALA A 86 14.37 23.33 -42.33
C ALA A 86 12.86 23.51 -42.10
N SER A 87 12.17 22.43 -41.75
CA SER A 87 10.81 22.48 -41.25
C SER A 87 10.85 22.24 -39.74
N PRO A 88 10.77 23.28 -38.90
CA PRO A 88 10.48 23.09 -37.50
C PRO A 88 8.96 23.10 -37.30
N ARG A 89 8.50 22.28 -36.36
CA ARG A 89 7.12 22.18 -35.83
C ARG A 89 6.22 21.20 -36.59
N SER A 90 5.86 20.10 -35.93
CA SER A 90 4.82 20.14 -34.91
C SER A 90 4.72 18.76 -34.27
N GLY A 91 5.37 18.57 -33.13
CA GLY A 91 5.29 17.32 -32.37
C GLY A 91 5.05 17.65 -30.91
N SER A 92 4.01 17.07 -30.33
CA SER A 92 3.81 16.92 -28.88
C SER A 92 3.48 18.15 -28.03
N ALA A 93 2.44 18.92 -28.38
CA ALA A 93 1.79 19.81 -27.40
C ALA A 93 0.52 19.20 -26.77
N LEU A 94 -0.22 18.34 -27.50
CA LEU A 94 -1.50 17.82 -27.04
C LEU A 94 -1.42 16.60 -26.09
N THR A 95 -0.28 15.92 -26.01
CA THR A 95 -0.06 14.77 -25.09
C THR A 95 0.77 15.12 -23.86
N ALA A 96 1.36 16.32 -23.81
CA ALA A 96 2.23 16.75 -22.72
C ALA A 96 1.47 16.95 -21.40
N ALA A 97 0.29 17.61 -21.44
CA ALA A 97 -0.46 17.92 -20.22
C ALA A 97 -0.97 16.67 -19.45
N PRO A 98 -1.53 15.62 -20.10
CA PRO A 98 -1.86 14.37 -19.43
C PRO A 98 -0.62 13.64 -18.88
N GLN A 99 0.48 13.63 -19.63
CA GLN A 99 1.71 12.94 -19.24
C GLN A 99 2.39 13.61 -18.03
N GLU A 100 2.40 14.94 -17.99
CA GLU A 100 2.89 15.73 -16.84
C GLU A 100 2.03 15.49 -15.58
N ALA A 101 0.70 15.38 -15.73
CA ALA A 101 -0.19 15.08 -14.62
C ALA A 101 0.07 13.69 -14.02
N VAL A 102 0.25 12.68 -14.88
CA VAL A 102 0.64 11.32 -14.46
C VAL A 102 1.99 11.32 -13.76
N GLN A 103 2.96 12.05 -14.29
CA GLN A 103 4.30 12.14 -13.70
C GLN A 103 4.27 12.81 -12.32
N ARG A 104 3.48 13.88 -12.16
CA ARG A 104 3.25 14.55 -10.88
C ARG A 104 2.58 13.62 -9.86
N ALA A 105 1.62 12.81 -10.30
CA ALA A 105 0.97 11.82 -9.43
C ALA A 105 1.96 10.72 -8.98
N ARG A 106 2.85 10.28 -9.87
CA ARG A 106 3.93 9.33 -9.54
C ARG A 106 4.91 9.90 -8.52
N THR A 107 5.35 11.15 -8.68
CA THR A 107 6.28 11.78 -7.73
C THR A 107 5.62 11.93 -6.35
N ALA A 108 4.38 12.42 -6.31
CA ALA A 108 3.62 12.55 -5.06
C ALA A 108 3.42 11.18 -4.38
N PHE A 109 3.19 10.12 -5.16
CA PHE A 109 3.10 8.75 -4.66
C PHE A 109 4.41 8.29 -3.99
N LEU A 110 5.56 8.48 -4.66
CA LEU A 110 6.86 8.08 -4.10
C LEU A 110 7.23 8.88 -2.85
N GLU A 111 6.87 10.16 -2.80
CA GLU A 111 7.06 11.00 -1.61
C GLU A 111 6.17 10.54 -0.45
N ARG A 112 4.91 10.21 -0.72
CA ARG A 112 3.94 9.75 0.28
C ARG A 112 4.35 8.42 0.91
N TYR A 113 4.88 7.50 0.11
CA TYR A 113 5.33 6.17 0.54
C TYR A 113 6.86 6.04 0.52
N ASN A 114 7.57 7.09 0.94
CA ASN A 114 9.02 7.04 1.04
C ASN A 114 9.48 6.04 2.13
N PRO A 115 10.73 5.57 2.11
CA PRO A 115 11.19 4.57 3.07
C PRO A 115 11.14 4.98 4.55
N GLN A 116 11.25 6.27 4.87
CA GLN A 116 11.14 6.76 6.25
C GLN A 116 9.71 6.58 6.75
N VAL A 117 8.73 6.97 5.93
CA VAL A 117 7.30 6.81 6.22
C VAL A 117 6.95 5.33 6.38
N CYS A 118 7.41 4.47 5.48
CA CYS A 118 7.17 3.03 5.58
C CYS A 118 7.73 2.43 6.88
N ARG A 119 8.90 2.90 7.35
CA ARG A 119 9.46 2.48 8.64
C ARG A 119 8.65 2.96 9.83
N HIS A 120 8.13 4.19 9.79
CA HIS A 120 7.24 4.69 10.84
C HIS A 120 5.92 3.90 10.87
N MET A 121 5.35 3.59 9.71
CA MET A 121 4.15 2.74 9.62
C MET A 121 4.41 1.35 10.22
N ALA A 122 5.59 0.77 9.98
CA ALA A 122 5.97 -0.54 10.49
C ALA A 122 6.07 -0.64 12.02
N LEU A 123 6.01 0.48 12.76
CA LEU A 123 5.92 0.47 14.23
C LEU A 123 4.55 -0.05 14.71
N ASP A 124 3.53 0.07 13.87
CA ASP A 124 2.17 -0.39 14.14
C ASP A 124 1.78 -1.48 13.12
N ALA A 125 1.99 -2.73 13.52
CA ALA A 125 1.69 -3.88 12.67
C ALA A 125 0.20 -3.97 12.32
N ASP A 126 -0.67 -3.61 13.27
CA ASP A 126 -2.11 -3.65 13.10
C ASP A 126 -2.57 -2.69 11.99
N ARG A 127 -2.07 -1.46 12.02
CA ARG A 127 -2.32 -0.48 10.97
C ARG A 127 -1.70 -0.86 9.63
N CYS A 128 -0.62 -1.64 9.61
CA CYS A 128 -0.06 -2.15 8.36
C CYS A 128 -0.97 -3.17 7.66
N PHE A 129 -1.69 -4.00 8.42
CA PHE A 129 -2.63 -4.99 7.86
C PHE A 129 -4.01 -4.41 7.56
N ARG A 130 -4.54 -3.54 8.43
CA ARG A 130 -5.91 -3.00 8.34
C ARG A 130 -6.00 -1.60 7.75
N GLY A 131 -4.87 -0.93 7.55
CA GLY A 131 -4.82 0.44 7.06
C GLY A 131 -5.15 0.58 5.57
N CYS A 132 -5.20 1.82 5.11
CA CYS A 132 -5.56 2.16 3.72
C CYS A 132 -4.39 2.15 2.74
N ALA A 133 -3.28 1.47 3.05
CA ALA A 133 -2.15 1.41 2.14
C ALA A 133 -2.52 0.59 0.90
N PRO A 134 -2.25 1.08 -0.32
CA PRO A 134 -2.61 0.36 -1.53
C PRO A 134 -1.76 -0.91 -1.70
N ALA A 135 -2.35 -1.94 -2.31
CA ALA A 135 -1.62 -3.13 -2.76
C ALA A 135 -0.72 -2.82 -3.96
N LEU A 136 0.36 -3.59 -4.15
CA LEU A 136 1.22 -3.46 -5.33
C LEU A 136 0.44 -3.59 -6.63
N GLU A 137 -0.56 -4.47 -6.71
CA GLU A 137 -1.46 -4.59 -7.87
C GLU A 137 -2.21 -3.29 -8.20
N VAL A 138 -2.61 -2.52 -7.18
CA VAL A 138 -3.27 -1.22 -7.35
C VAL A 138 -2.28 -0.18 -7.87
N VAL A 139 -1.05 -0.19 -7.34
CA VAL A 139 0.04 0.69 -7.80
C VAL A 139 0.39 0.39 -9.26
N LYS A 140 0.50 -0.89 -9.65
CA LYS A 140 0.72 -1.32 -11.04
C LYS A 140 -0.36 -0.78 -11.97
N ARG A 141 -1.63 -0.93 -11.59
CA ARG A 141 -2.77 -0.47 -12.38
C ARG A 141 -2.81 1.06 -12.52
N ARG A 142 -2.49 1.79 -11.44
CA ARG A 142 -2.65 3.25 -11.39
C ARG A 142 -1.47 4.02 -11.97
N TYR A 143 -0.25 3.53 -11.76
CA TYR A 143 0.98 4.25 -12.10
C TYR A 143 1.87 3.50 -13.11
N GLY A 144 1.60 2.21 -13.34
CA GLY A 144 2.38 1.34 -14.21
C GLY A 144 3.30 0.40 -13.45
N THR A 145 3.63 -0.74 -14.05
CA THR A 145 4.50 -1.77 -13.47
C THR A 145 5.86 -1.20 -13.06
N GLN A 146 6.50 -0.41 -13.93
CA GLN A 146 7.82 0.15 -13.64
C GLN A 146 7.82 1.08 -12.41
N THR A 147 6.73 1.78 -12.14
CA THR A 147 6.62 2.60 -10.91
C THR A 147 6.55 1.72 -9.66
N ALA A 148 5.83 0.59 -9.72
CA ALA A 148 5.78 -0.36 -8.62
C ALA A 148 7.16 -0.99 -8.36
N VAL A 149 7.86 -1.42 -9.43
CA VAL A 149 9.23 -1.95 -9.35
C VAL A 149 10.17 -0.91 -8.75
N THR A 150 10.20 0.29 -9.32
CA THR A 150 11.03 1.41 -8.82
C THR A 150 10.79 1.68 -7.34
N TRP A 151 9.52 1.71 -6.92
CA TRP A 151 9.18 1.91 -5.51
C TRP A 151 9.75 0.80 -4.63
N VAL A 152 9.56 -0.48 -4.98
CA VAL A 152 10.13 -1.60 -4.22
C VAL A 152 11.66 -1.53 -4.20
N THR A 153 12.31 -1.27 -5.35
CA THR A 153 13.77 -1.10 -5.44
C THR A 153 14.28 -0.02 -4.48
N ILE A 154 13.58 1.10 -4.34
CA ILE A 154 13.92 2.16 -3.38
C ILE A 154 13.87 1.63 -1.94
N GLN A 155 12.85 0.83 -1.57
CA GLN A 155 12.74 0.23 -0.24
C GLN A 155 13.86 -0.78 0.04
N LEU A 156 14.19 -1.62 -0.96
CA LEU A 156 15.23 -2.64 -0.85
C LEU A 156 16.63 -1.99 -0.77
N SER A 157 16.88 -0.97 -1.58
CA SER A 157 18.11 -0.18 -1.57
C SER A 157 18.33 0.48 -0.20
N GLU A 158 17.29 1.10 0.36
CA GLU A 158 17.36 1.67 1.69
C GLU A 158 17.64 0.61 2.77
N THR A 159 17.02 -0.56 2.65
CA THR A 159 17.25 -1.68 3.58
C THR A 159 18.68 -2.17 3.51
N ALA A 160 19.24 -2.33 2.31
CA ALA A 160 20.63 -2.71 2.09
C ALA A 160 21.60 -1.66 2.65
N ARG A 161 21.30 -0.36 2.46
CA ARG A 161 22.07 0.75 3.04
C ARG A 161 22.10 0.69 4.56
N LEU A 162 20.95 0.51 5.20
CA LEU A 162 20.86 0.46 6.67
C LEU A 162 21.53 -0.78 7.29
N TRP A 163 21.79 -1.83 6.51
CA TRP A 163 22.60 -2.97 6.94
C TRP A 163 24.09 -2.83 6.62
N GLY A 164 24.51 -1.78 5.90
CA GLY A 164 25.90 -1.63 5.45
C GLY A 164 26.27 -2.62 4.33
N SER A 165 25.30 -2.99 3.50
CA SER A 165 25.47 -3.88 2.33
C SER A 165 25.18 -3.20 1.00
N SER A 166 25.04 -1.86 0.97
CA SER A 166 24.72 -1.11 -0.25
C SER A 166 25.77 -1.20 -1.35
N ASP A 167 27.02 -1.48 -0.98
CA ASP A 167 28.16 -1.68 -1.89
C ASP A 167 28.24 -3.10 -2.46
N LYS A 168 27.50 -4.05 -1.88
CA LYS A 168 27.59 -5.48 -2.21
C LYS A 168 26.45 -5.99 -3.09
N ILE A 169 25.34 -5.26 -3.11
CA ILE A 169 24.17 -5.60 -3.94
C ILE A 169 24.04 -4.54 -5.01
N SER A 170 24.21 -4.92 -6.28
CA SER A 170 24.05 -3.99 -7.40
C SER A 170 22.60 -3.51 -7.52
N GLY A 171 22.42 -2.31 -8.10
CA GLY A 171 21.09 -1.77 -8.38
C GLY A 171 20.24 -2.70 -9.25
N GLU A 172 20.85 -3.31 -10.27
CA GLU A 172 20.21 -4.29 -11.16
C GLU A 172 19.70 -5.52 -10.40
N MET A 173 20.48 -6.01 -9.43
CA MET A 173 20.06 -7.14 -8.59
C MET A 173 18.89 -6.76 -7.68
N LEU A 174 18.89 -5.54 -7.13
CA LEU A 174 17.75 -5.03 -6.35
C LEU A 174 16.50 -4.84 -7.22
N GLU A 175 16.67 -4.44 -8.48
CA GLU A 175 15.58 -4.34 -9.45
C GLU A 175 15.00 -5.71 -9.80
N ALA A 176 15.83 -6.73 -10.07
CA ALA A 176 15.37 -8.10 -10.31
C ALA A 176 14.62 -8.69 -9.09
N VAL A 177 15.10 -8.40 -7.87
CA VAL A 177 14.36 -8.76 -6.65
C VAL A 177 13.03 -8.01 -6.59
N ALA A 178 13.01 -6.71 -6.89
CA ALA A 178 11.79 -5.91 -6.90
C ALA A 178 10.76 -6.39 -7.93
N GLU A 179 11.20 -6.83 -9.11
CA GLU A 179 10.34 -7.46 -10.13
C GLU A 179 9.68 -8.73 -9.59
N SER A 180 10.44 -9.55 -8.84
CA SER A 180 9.91 -10.76 -8.19
C SER A 180 8.83 -10.41 -7.16
N PHE A 181 9.02 -9.35 -6.36
CA PHE A 181 7.99 -8.82 -5.46
C PHE A 181 6.73 -8.39 -6.21
N VAL A 182 6.88 -7.63 -7.30
CA VAL A 182 5.77 -7.08 -8.08
C VAL A 182 5.04 -8.15 -8.90
N GLY A 183 5.73 -9.23 -9.27
CA GLY A 183 5.19 -10.39 -9.97
C GLY A 183 4.45 -11.35 -9.04
N GLU A 184 5.17 -11.91 -8.06
CA GLU A 184 4.67 -13.00 -7.21
C GLU A 184 3.86 -12.51 -6.00
N TYR A 185 4.22 -11.34 -5.46
CA TYR A 185 3.66 -10.80 -4.21
C TYR A 185 2.81 -9.55 -4.44
N SER A 186 2.14 -9.47 -5.60
CA SER A 186 1.33 -8.31 -6.00
C SER A 186 0.17 -7.94 -5.04
N LYS A 187 -0.28 -8.90 -4.23
CA LYS A 187 -1.30 -8.68 -3.19
C LYS A 187 -0.78 -8.01 -1.92
N LEU A 188 0.54 -7.96 -1.71
CA LEU A 188 1.11 -7.26 -0.57
C LEU A 188 0.88 -5.75 -0.71
N ASN A 189 0.51 -5.13 0.41
CA ASN A 189 0.38 -3.69 0.48
C ASN A 189 1.70 -3.00 0.85
N LEU A 190 1.80 -1.70 0.55
CA LEU A 190 3.04 -0.94 0.77
C LEU A 190 3.47 -0.93 2.25
N ALA A 191 2.50 -0.89 3.17
CA ALA A 191 2.77 -0.93 4.61
C ALA A 191 3.24 -2.31 5.07
N GLU A 192 2.64 -3.38 4.55
CA GLU A 192 3.06 -4.77 4.79
C GLU A 192 4.50 -5.01 4.32
N ILE A 193 4.89 -4.45 3.17
CA ILE A 193 6.28 -4.53 2.67
C ILE A 193 7.22 -3.78 3.62
N GLY A 194 6.83 -2.58 4.07
CA GLY A 194 7.58 -1.83 5.09
C GLY A 194 7.74 -2.61 6.40
N LEU A 195 6.66 -3.25 6.86
CA LEU A 195 6.65 -4.09 8.05
C LEU A 195 7.56 -5.31 7.90
N TYR A 196 7.50 -5.99 6.76
CA TYR A 196 8.38 -7.11 6.44
C TYR A 196 9.86 -6.71 6.52
N LEU A 197 10.25 -5.61 5.86
CA LEU A 197 11.64 -5.13 5.86
C LEU A 197 12.09 -4.67 7.26
N SER A 198 11.18 -4.10 8.06
CA SER A 198 11.45 -3.75 9.46
C SER A 198 11.71 -5.00 10.31
N ARG A 199 10.87 -6.03 10.19
CA ARG A 199 11.03 -7.32 10.89
C ARG A 199 12.28 -8.07 10.45
N LEU A 200 12.60 -8.03 9.15
CA LEU A 200 13.83 -8.57 8.61
C LEU A 200 15.05 -7.90 9.26
N ARG A 201 15.06 -6.56 9.33
CA ARG A 201 16.12 -5.81 10.01
C ARG A 201 16.23 -6.11 11.51
N ALA A 202 15.11 -6.38 12.16
CA ALA A 202 15.07 -6.77 13.56
C ALA A 202 15.51 -8.23 13.81
N GLY A 203 15.80 -9.00 12.75
CA GLY A 203 16.26 -10.38 12.85
C GLY A 203 15.15 -11.39 13.16
N VAL A 204 13.87 -11.03 12.96
CA VAL A 204 12.70 -11.89 13.24
C VAL A 204 12.75 -13.18 12.42
N TYR A 205 13.35 -13.13 11.23
CA TYR A 205 13.42 -14.27 10.30
C TYR A 205 14.74 -15.04 10.35
N GLY A 206 15.64 -14.67 11.26
CA GLY A 206 16.98 -15.24 11.36
C GLY A 206 18.03 -14.16 11.55
N LYS A 207 19.18 -14.57 12.10
CA LYS A 207 20.32 -13.68 12.30
C LYS A 207 21.12 -13.58 11.00
N VAL A 208 21.04 -12.44 10.33
CA VAL A 208 22.01 -12.08 9.30
C VAL A 208 22.94 -11.04 9.88
N ALA A 209 24.24 -11.26 9.71
CA ALA A 209 25.22 -10.31 10.21
C ALA A 209 25.12 -8.98 9.42
N TYR A 210 25.30 -7.87 10.13
CA TYR A 210 25.46 -6.55 9.49
C TYR A 210 26.55 -6.63 8.41
N GLY A 211 26.26 -6.01 7.27
CA GLY A 211 27.11 -6.02 6.09
C GLY A 211 27.05 -7.31 5.28
N LYS A 212 26.26 -8.32 5.66
CA LYS A 212 26.12 -9.59 4.93
C LYS A 212 24.71 -9.83 4.38
N LEU A 213 23.93 -8.77 4.14
CA LEU A 213 22.67 -8.90 3.40
C LEU A 213 22.98 -9.46 2.01
N THR A 214 22.18 -10.42 1.57
CA THR A 214 22.21 -10.91 0.19
C THR A 214 20.82 -10.75 -0.43
N PRO A 215 20.71 -10.75 -1.77
CA PRO A 215 19.41 -10.74 -2.46
C PRO A 215 18.48 -11.86 -1.99
N ASP A 216 19.02 -13.06 -1.72
CA ASP A 216 18.26 -14.20 -1.22
C ASP A 216 17.55 -13.89 0.11
N HIS A 217 18.25 -13.28 1.08
CA HIS A 217 17.66 -12.91 2.37
C HIS A 217 16.47 -11.93 2.25
N LEU A 218 16.39 -11.14 1.17
CA LEU A 218 15.29 -10.21 0.93
C LEU A 218 14.01 -10.91 0.45
N VAL A 219 14.11 -12.15 -0.02
CA VAL A 219 13.00 -12.88 -0.65
C VAL A 219 12.65 -14.16 0.12
N SER A 220 13.65 -14.90 0.58
CA SER A 220 13.48 -16.25 1.15
C SER A 220 12.61 -16.28 2.41
N HIS A 221 12.47 -15.15 3.11
CA HIS A 221 11.64 -15.04 4.31
C HIS A 221 10.21 -14.55 4.07
N LEU A 222 9.83 -14.21 2.83
CA LEU A 222 8.47 -13.77 2.49
C LEU A 222 7.38 -14.83 2.79
N PRO A 223 7.56 -16.13 2.47
CA PRO A 223 6.56 -17.14 2.81
C PRO A 223 6.29 -17.20 4.32
N THR A 224 7.35 -17.09 5.13
CA THR A 224 7.24 -17.05 6.60
C THR A 224 6.48 -15.81 7.06
N PHE A 225 6.75 -14.64 6.47
CA PHE A 225 6.00 -13.41 6.75
C PHE A 225 4.52 -13.55 6.39
N LEU A 226 4.19 -14.12 5.23
CA LEU A 226 2.80 -14.33 4.82
C LEU A 226 2.06 -15.27 5.79
N ALA A 227 2.72 -16.32 6.27
CA ALA A 227 2.15 -17.21 7.28
C ALA A 227 1.93 -16.50 8.63
N GLN A 228 2.85 -15.61 9.05
CA GLN A 228 2.68 -14.77 10.23
C GLN A 228 1.52 -13.79 10.07
N ARG A 229 1.48 -13.09 8.92
CA ARG A 229 0.42 -12.16 8.55
C ARG A 229 -0.96 -12.79 8.68
N SER A 230 -1.18 -13.98 8.12
CA SER A 230 -2.49 -14.64 8.22
C SER A 230 -2.88 -14.92 9.67
N ARG A 231 -1.94 -15.41 10.50
CA ARG A 231 -2.21 -15.66 11.93
C ARG A 231 -2.50 -14.38 12.70
N GLU A 232 -1.77 -13.31 12.44
CA GLU A 232 -1.98 -12.02 13.12
C GLU A 232 -3.34 -11.43 12.75
N ILE A 233 -3.71 -11.46 11.46
CA ILE A 233 -5.04 -11.05 11.00
C ILE A 233 -6.15 -11.89 11.67
N ASP A 234 -5.98 -13.20 11.77
CA ASP A 234 -6.94 -14.08 12.43
C ASP A 234 -7.12 -13.72 13.92
N VAL A 235 -6.03 -13.39 14.61
CA VAL A 235 -6.09 -12.93 16.01
C VAL A 235 -6.89 -11.64 16.12
N PHE A 236 -6.67 -10.67 15.21
CA PHE A 236 -7.42 -9.42 15.21
C PHE A 236 -8.90 -9.63 14.92
N HIS A 237 -9.26 -10.52 13.99
CA HIS A 237 -10.66 -10.84 13.71
C HIS A 237 -11.35 -11.45 14.93
N ARG A 238 -10.71 -12.40 15.63
CA ARG A 238 -11.27 -13.01 16.84
C ARG A 238 -11.43 -12.01 17.98
N GLU A 239 -10.49 -11.09 18.12
CA GLU A 239 -10.58 -10.05 19.15
C GLU A 239 -11.71 -9.07 18.85
N GLN A 240 -11.88 -8.69 17.58
CA GLN A 240 -13.01 -7.86 17.15
C GLN A 240 -14.36 -8.56 17.40
N GLU A 241 -14.49 -9.84 17.02
CA GLU A 241 -15.68 -10.65 17.31
C GLU A 241 -15.96 -10.79 18.82
N ARG A 242 -14.91 -10.83 19.66
CA ARG A 242 -15.05 -10.87 21.12
C ARG A 242 -15.59 -9.54 21.65
N ILE A 243 -15.06 -8.43 21.16
CA ILE A 243 -15.53 -7.08 21.52
C ILE A 243 -16.98 -6.88 21.10
N ASP A 244 -17.34 -7.30 19.89
CA ASP A 244 -18.70 -7.11 19.38
C ASP A 244 -19.71 -7.98 20.12
N ARG A 245 -19.38 -9.24 20.43
CA ARG A 245 -20.20 -10.08 21.32
C ARG A 245 -20.35 -9.51 22.72
N GLN A 246 -19.29 -8.92 23.27
CA GLN A 246 -19.35 -8.28 24.59
C GLN A 246 -20.29 -7.06 24.55
N ARG A 247 -20.22 -6.23 23.51
CA ARG A 247 -21.13 -5.10 23.31
C ARG A 247 -22.58 -5.56 23.15
N GLU A 248 -22.82 -6.61 22.38
CA GLU A 248 -24.16 -7.20 22.24
C GLU A 248 -24.68 -7.72 23.58
N HIS A 249 -23.83 -8.41 24.35
CA HIS A 249 -24.19 -8.89 25.68
C HIS A 249 -24.48 -7.74 26.66
N GLU A 250 -23.70 -6.65 26.61
CA GLU A 250 -23.95 -5.44 27.41
C GLU A 250 -25.26 -4.74 27.00
N LEU A 251 -25.54 -4.67 25.70
CA LEU A 251 -26.81 -4.15 25.19
C LEU A 251 -27.98 -5.03 25.63
N TRP A 252 -27.85 -6.35 25.55
CA TRP A 252 -28.87 -7.28 26.05
C TRP A 252 -29.05 -7.17 27.56
N ALA A 253 -27.96 -7.09 28.33
CA ALA A 253 -28.02 -6.93 29.78
C ALA A 253 -28.68 -5.60 30.18
N SER A 254 -28.42 -4.51 29.45
CA SER A 254 -29.06 -3.21 29.69
C SER A 254 -30.56 -3.21 29.39
N ARG A 255 -31.01 -4.06 28.46
CA ARG A 255 -32.42 -4.24 28.08
C ARG A 255 -33.12 -5.35 28.87
N ALA A 256 -32.36 -6.16 29.61
CA ALA A 256 -32.91 -7.27 30.38
C ALA A 256 -33.68 -6.72 31.58
N VAL A 257 -34.88 -7.25 31.77
CA VAL A 257 -35.76 -6.92 32.90
C VAL A 257 -35.90 -8.18 33.76
N SER A 258 -36.02 -8.02 35.08
CA SER A 258 -36.18 -9.17 35.98
C SER A 258 -37.49 -9.91 35.70
N HIS A 259 -37.55 -11.22 36.00
CA HIS A 259 -38.73 -12.05 35.72
C HIS A 259 -40.01 -11.54 36.40
N GLU A 260 -39.89 -11.02 37.62
CA GLU A 260 -41.03 -10.48 38.38
C GLU A 260 -41.53 -9.17 37.76
N GLU A 261 -40.63 -8.28 37.34
CA GLU A 261 -41.00 -7.06 36.62
C GLU A 261 -41.60 -7.38 35.24
N ALA A 262 -41.07 -8.37 34.53
CA ALA A 262 -41.62 -8.81 33.25
C ALA A 262 -43.06 -9.33 33.39
N LYS A 263 -43.36 -10.12 34.44
CA LYS A 263 -44.73 -10.55 34.76
C LYS A 263 -45.64 -9.36 35.05
N ARG A 264 -45.15 -8.36 35.80
CA ARG A 264 -45.93 -7.16 36.13
C ARG A 264 -46.27 -6.36 34.86
N LEU A 265 -45.28 -6.09 34.02
CA LEU A 265 -45.46 -5.40 32.73
C LEU A 265 -46.42 -6.15 31.80
N TYR A 266 -46.34 -7.48 31.79
CA TYR A 266 -47.23 -8.32 30.99
C TYR A 266 -48.68 -8.29 31.49
N ALA A 267 -48.89 -8.34 32.80
CA ALA A 267 -50.23 -8.21 33.39
C ALA A 267 -50.85 -6.82 33.12
N GLU A 268 -50.04 -5.76 33.19
CA GLU A 268 -50.46 -4.40 32.84
C GLU A 268 -50.82 -4.28 31.35
N ALA A 269 -50.01 -4.86 30.45
CA ALA A 269 -50.30 -4.90 29.02
C ALA A 269 -51.57 -5.70 28.68
N LEU A 270 -51.83 -6.81 29.37
CA LEU A 270 -53.06 -7.61 29.23
C LEU A 270 -54.30 -6.81 29.63
N ALA A 271 -54.21 -6.05 30.73
CA ALA A 271 -55.31 -5.19 31.18
C ALA A 271 -55.60 -4.06 30.17
N LEU A 272 -54.57 -3.51 29.53
CA LEU A 272 -54.70 -2.50 28.48
C LEU A 272 -55.22 -3.05 27.14
N CYS A 273 -55.03 -4.35 26.88
CA CYS A 273 -55.35 -5.00 25.60
C CYS A 273 -56.58 -5.91 25.67
N ASP A 274 -57.53 -5.63 26.56
CA ASP A 274 -58.78 -6.39 26.72
C ASP A 274 -58.57 -7.91 26.94
N ASN A 275 -57.53 -8.29 27.69
CA ASN A 275 -57.09 -9.69 27.91
C ASN A 275 -56.71 -10.45 26.63
N ASN A 276 -56.40 -9.76 25.54
CA ASN A 276 -55.88 -10.40 24.33
C ASN A 276 -54.35 -10.55 24.43
N PRO A 277 -53.81 -11.78 24.51
CA PRO A 277 -52.38 -12.02 24.71
C PRO A 277 -51.54 -11.57 23.51
N ASP A 278 -52.04 -11.73 22.28
CA ASP A 278 -51.30 -11.36 21.07
C ASP A 278 -51.14 -9.84 20.97
N ARG A 279 -52.20 -9.09 21.30
CA ARG A 279 -52.16 -7.63 21.33
C ARG A 279 -51.27 -7.10 22.46
N ALA A 280 -51.26 -7.75 23.62
CA ALA A 280 -50.39 -7.40 24.74
C ALA A 280 -48.91 -7.59 24.40
N ILE A 281 -48.55 -8.68 23.71
CA ILE A 281 -47.18 -8.94 23.24
C ILE A 281 -46.75 -7.90 22.21
N GLU A 282 -47.61 -7.57 21.23
CA GLU A 282 -47.33 -6.53 20.24
C GLU A 282 -47.19 -5.14 20.87
N TYR A 283 -48.00 -4.81 21.88
CA TYR A 283 -47.86 -3.59 22.65
C TYR A 283 -46.50 -3.51 23.34
N LEU A 284 -46.07 -4.58 24.03
CA LEU A 284 -44.77 -4.61 24.71
C LEU A 284 -43.58 -4.52 23.74
N LYS A 285 -43.64 -5.15 22.57
CA LYS A 285 -42.61 -5.01 21.52
C LYS A 285 -42.48 -3.55 21.06
N ARG A 286 -43.60 -2.85 20.91
CA ARG A 286 -43.64 -1.44 20.50
C ARG A 286 -43.08 -0.50 21.58
N VAL A 287 -43.35 -0.79 22.85
CA VAL A 287 -42.83 -0.01 23.99
C VAL A 287 -41.34 -0.28 24.25
N ALA A 288 -40.88 -1.51 24.05
CA ALA A 288 -39.47 -1.89 24.25
C ALA A 288 -38.52 -1.40 23.14
N ASN A 289 -39.05 -0.98 21.98
CA ASN A 289 -38.27 -0.52 20.85
C ASN A 289 -38.90 0.77 20.27
N PRO A 290 -38.84 1.90 20.99
CA PRO A 290 -39.34 3.17 20.48
C PRO A 290 -38.39 3.63 19.37
N LEU A 291 -38.88 3.64 18.13
CA LEU A 291 -38.22 4.27 16.98
C LEU A 291 -37.91 5.75 17.27
#